data_AF-M2R0L6-F1
#
_entry.id   AF-M2R0L6-F1
#
_cell.length_a   1.000
_cell.length_b   1.000
_cell.length_c   1.000
_cell.angle_alpha   90.00
_cell.angle_beta   90.00
_cell.angle_gamma   90.00
#
_symmetry.space_group_name_H-M   'P 1'
#
loop_
_entity.id
_entity.type
_entity.pdbx_description
1 polymer ?
#
loop_
_entity_poly.entity_id
_entity_poly.type
_entity_poly.pdbx_seq_one_letter_code
_entity_poly.pdbx_strand_id
1 'polypeptide(L)'
;MKDFVSPIPALQMTPIGKHNPFLILTCDGLYEKMNYEELITLTYESIEKHKKKDFDAVATEMIAESLKRGSMDNHTAIVVFFKWK
;
A
#
# COMPACT_ATOMS: atom_id res chain seq x y z
N MET A 1 27.48 11.81 -7.52
CA MET A 1 26.04 11.49 -7.57
C MET A 1 25.13 12.71 -7.55
N LYS A 2 25.48 13.83 -6.90
CA LYS A 2 24.62 15.03 -6.85
C LYS A 2 24.19 15.56 -8.22
N ASP A 3 25.03 15.37 -9.24
CA ASP A 3 24.73 15.80 -10.62
C ASP A 3 23.96 14.76 -11.45
N PHE A 4 23.75 13.55 -10.90
CA PHE A 4 23.09 12.42 -11.57
C PHE A 4 21.79 11.98 -10.88
N VAL A 5 21.58 12.40 -9.63
CA VAL A 5 20.40 12.06 -8.82
C VAL A 5 19.68 13.35 -8.46
N SER A 6 18.45 13.49 -8.93
CA SER A 6 17.62 14.65 -8.63
C SER A 6 17.01 14.54 -7.22
N PRO A 7 17.17 15.56 -6.36
CA PRO A 7 16.44 15.64 -5.10
C PRO A 7 15.04 16.26 -5.28
N ILE A 8 14.64 16.59 -6.51
CA ILE A 8 13.37 17.25 -6.81
C ILE A 8 12.28 16.17 -6.93
N PRO A 9 11.22 16.22 -6.11
CA PRO A 9 10.15 15.22 -6.15
C PRO A 9 9.25 15.41 -7.37
N ALA A 10 8.70 14.31 -7.88
CA ALA A 10 7.56 14.36 -8.78
C ALA A 10 6.30 14.68 -7.97
N LEU A 11 5.50 15.63 -8.46
CA LEU A 11 4.24 16.04 -7.83
C LEU A 11 3.07 15.66 -8.72
N GLN A 12 2.06 15.02 -8.13
CA GLN A 12 0.80 14.69 -8.79
C GLN A 12 -0.36 15.00 -7.85
N MET A 13 -1.42 15.60 -8.40
CA MET A 13 -2.67 15.87 -7.71
C MET A 13 -3.78 15.09 -8.39
N THR A 14 -4.53 14.32 -7.62
CA THR A 14 -5.65 13.51 -8.12
C THR A 14 -6.90 13.82 -7.31
N PRO A 15 -8.01 14.25 -7.93
CA PRO A 15 -9.29 14.35 -7.24
C PRO A 15 -9.72 12.99 -6.69
N ILE A 16 -10.08 12.93 -5.41
CA ILE A 16 -10.64 11.73 -4.79
C ILE A 16 -12.15 11.88 -4.59
N GLY A 17 -12.90 10.80 -4.76
CA GLY A 17 -14.34 10.74 -4.53
C GLY A 17 -14.79 9.40 -3.98
N LYS A 18 -16.11 9.20 -3.85
CA LYS A 18 -16.71 8.00 -3.22
C LYS A 18 -16.26 6.65 -3.81
N HIS A 19 -15.72 6.65 -5.02
CA HIS A 19 -15.18 5.47 -5.71
C HIS A 19 -13.72 5.15 -5.34
N ASN A 20 -13.07 6.01 -4.54
CA ASN A 20 -11.73 5.78 -3.99
C ASN A 20 -11.88 5.44 -2.50
N PRO A 21 -11.83 4.14 -2.12
CA PRO A 21 -12.06 3.75 -0.74
C PRO A 21 -10.83 3.89 0.17
N PHE A 22 -9.62 3.80 -0.40
CA PHE A 22 -8.37 3.86 0.35
C PHE A 22 -7.21 4.33 -0.52
N LEU A 23 -6.09 4.67 0.14
CA LEU A 23 -4.77 4.91 -0.44
C LEU A 23 -3.76 3.98 0.23
N ILE A 24 -2.88 3.38 -0.57
CA ILE A 24 -1.77 2.54 -0.10
C ILE A 24 -0.47 3.29 -0.40
N LEU A 25 0.41 3.40 0.60
CA LEU A 25 1.78 3.89 0.46
C LEU A 25 2.74 2.82 0.96
N THR A 26 3.70 2.39 0.14
CA THR A 26 4.66 1.34 0.50
C THR A 26 6.06 1.68 -0.01
N CYS A 27 7.07 0.98 0.50
CA CYS A 27 8.36 0.88 -0.18
C CYS A 27 8.33 -0.21 -1.28
N ASP A 28 9.38 -0.24 -2.10
CA ASP A 28 9.64 -1.23 -3.14
C ASP A 28 9.71 -2.67 -2.65
N GLY A 29 10.07 -2.91 -1.37
CA GLY A 29 10.08 -4.25 -0.78
C GLY A 29 8.77 -5.04 -0.97
N LEU A 30 7.60 -4.38 -0.97
CA LEU A 30 6.33 -5.05 -1.29
C LEU A 30 6.17 -5.31 -2.80
N TYR A 31 6.64 -4.38 -3.62
CA TYR A 31 6.53 -4.45 -5.07
C TYR A 31 7.52 -5.42 -5.73
N GLU A 32 8.52 -5.92 -4.99
CA GLU A 32 9.40 -7.00 -5.46
C GLU A 32 8.63 -8.29 -5.78
N LYS A 33 7.54 -8.55 -5.03
CA LYS A 33 6.81 -9.83 -5.06
C LYS A 33 5.31 -9.69 -5.33
N MET A 34 4.80 -8.46 -5.35
CA MET A 34 3.39 -8.18 -5.62
C MET A 34 3.26 -7.00 -6.58
N ASN A 35 2.39 -7.14 -7.59
CA ASN A 35 2.01 -6.02 -8.43
C ASN A 35 0.88 -5.19 -7.79
N TYR A 36 0.50 -4.09 -8.45
CA TYR A 36 -0.55 -3.19 -7.96
C TYR A 36 -1.89 -3.89 -7.73
N GLU A 37 -2.35 -4.73 -8.65
CA GLU A 37 -3.65 -5.41 -8.56
C GLU A 37 -3.67 -6.45 -7.43
N GLU A 38 -2.55 -7.16 -7.22
CA GLU A 38 -2.42 -8.11 -6.11
C GLU A 38 -2.50 -7.41 -4.76
N LEU A 39 -1.82 -6.27 -4.60
CA LEU A 39 -1.92 -5.46 -3.38
C LEU A 39 -3.33 -4.92 -3.16
N ILE A 40 -3.98 -4.41 -4.22
CA ILE A 40 -5.37 -3.91 -4.15
C ILE A 40 -6.32 -5.04 -3.72
N THR A 41 -6.19 -6.22 -4.34
CA THR A 41 -7.02 -7.40 -4.04
C THR A 41 -6.85 -7.83 -2.59
N LEU A 42 -5.59 -7.99 -2.13
CA LEU A 42 -5.29 -8.34 -0.74
C LEU A 42 -5.84 -7.31 0.26
N THR A 43 -5.78 -6.02 -0.10
CA THR A 43 -6.35 -4.95 0.72
C THR A 43 -7.86 -5.14 0.91
N TYR A 44 -8.60 -5.38 -0.17
CA TYR A 44 -10.05 -5.62 -0.10
C TYR A 44 -10.38 -6.86 0.71
N GLU A 45 -9.71 -7.98 0.45
CA GLU A 45 -9.92 -9.24 1.17
C GLU A 45 -9.68 -9.06 2.69
N SER A 46 -8.62 -8.36 3.05
CA SER A 46 -8.29 -8.08 4.45
C SER A 46 -9.32 -7.17 5.13
N ILE A 47 -9.77 -6.11 4.46
CA ILE A 47 -10.82 -5.22 4.97
C ILE A 47 -12.12 -6.01 5.25
N GLU A 48 -12.52 -6.87 4.32
CA GLU A 48 -13.72 -7.70 4.46
C GLU A 48 -13.59 -8.69 5.61
N LYS A 49 -12.44 -9.38 5.69
CA LYS A 49 -12.11 -10.32 6.77
C LYS A 49 -12.21 -9.67 8.15
N HIS A 50 -11.69 -8.44 8.31
CA HIS A 50 -11.66 -7.72 9.59
C HIS A 50 -12.89 -6.83 9.82
N LYS A 51 -13.91 -6.90 8.95
CA LYS A 51 -15.19 -6.17 9.07
C LYS A 51 -15.00 -4.66 9.34
N LYS A 52 -13.95 -4.05 8.80
CA LYS A 52 -13.61 -2.62 8.99
C LYS A 52 -13.40 -2.21 10.45
N LYS A 53 -12.90 -3.12 11.30
CA LYS A 53 -12.64 -2.85 12.73
C LYS A 53 -11.16 -2.80 13.09
N ASP A 54 -10.35 -3.58 12.37
CA ASP A 54 -8.91 -3.66 12.58
C ASP A 54 -8.20 -3.26 11.29
N PHE A 55 -7.82 -1.99 11.23
CA PHE A 55 -7.17 -1.40 10.06
C PHE A 55 -5.66 -1.69 10.04
N ASP A 56 -5.03 -1.88 11.21
CA ASP A 56 -3.61 -2.21 11.32
C ASP A 56 -3.35 -3.64 10.83
N ALA A 57 -4.34 -4.54 11.00
CA ALA A 57 -4.28 -5.88 10.43
C ALA A 57 -4.13 -5.89 8.90
N VAL A 58 -4.70 -4.89 8.19
CA VAL A 58 -4.59 -4.81 6.72
C VAL A 58 -3.15 -4.60 6.28
N ALA A 59 -2.45 -3.63 6.88
CA ALA A 59 -1.03 -3.39 6.58
C ALA A 59 -0.15 -4.56 7.03
N THR A 60 -0.49 -5.19 8.17
CA THR A 60 0.24 -6.35 8.69
C THR A 60 0.14 -7.55 7.75
N GLU A 61 -1.04 -7.81 7.18
CA GLU A 61 -1.24 -8.91 6.24
C GLU A 61 -0.52 -8.68 4.90
N MET A 62 -0.43 -7.43 4.43
CA MET A 62 0.40 -7.09 3.26
C MET A 62 1.88 -7.45 3.47
N ILE A 63 2.43 -7.07 4.62
CA ILE A 63 3.83 -7.37 4.97
C ILE A 63 4.02 -8.89 5.09
N ALA A 64 3.09 -9.58 5.75
CA ALA A 64 3.17 -11.03 5.91
C ALA A 64 3.13 -11.78 4.57
N GLU A 65 2.28 -11.34 3.63
CA GLU A 65 2.19 -11.94 2.31
C GLU A 65 3.46 -11.69 1.48
N SER A 66 4.06 -10.49 1.57
CA SER A 66 5.35 -10.19 0.92
C SER A 66 6.49 -11.09 1.44
N LEU A 67 6.59 -11.23 2.76
CA LEU A 67 7.58 -12.10 3.40
C LEU A 67 7.38 -13.56 3.02
N LYS A 68 6.13 -14.03 2.96
CA LYS A 68 5.77 -15.39 2.53
C LYS A 68 6.17 -15.65 1.07
N ARG A 69 6.12 -14.63 0.21
CA ARG A 69 6.59 -14.69 -1.18
C ARG A 69 8.11 -14.52 -1.32
N GLY A 70 8.82 -14.39 -0.21
CA GLY A 70 10.28 -14.37 -0.15
C GLY A 70 10.90 -13.03 -0.58
N SER A 71 10.25 -11.90 -0.33
CA SER A 71 10.96 -10.61 -0.36
C SER A 71 12.00 -10.58 0.77
N MET A 72 13.19 -10.06 0.45
CA MET A 72 14.31 -9.95 1.40
C MET A 72 14.63 -8.50 1.79
N ASP A 73 13.83 -7.54 1.33
CA ASP A 73 14.04 -6.13 1.60
C ASP A 73 13.35 -5.67 2.89
N ASN A 74 13.53 -4.41 3.27
CA ASN A 74 12.72 -3.77 4.30
C ASN A 74 11.29 -3.57 3.80
N HIS A 75 10.33 -3.74 4.71
CA HIS A 75 8.90 -3.67 4.40
C HIS A 75 8.26 -2.54 5.21
N THR A 76 7.62 -1.61 4.50
CA THR A 76 6.79 -0.56 5.10
C THR A 76 5.51 -0.43 4.30
N ALA A 77 4.37 -0.37 4.98
CA ALA A 77 3.06 -0.17 4.38
C ALA A 77 2.22 0.77 5.25
N ILE A 78 1.56 1.74 4.62
CA ILE A 78 0.56 2.62 5.23
C ILE A 78 -0.71 2.51 4.38
N VAL A 79 -1.84 2.23 5.03
CA VAL A 79 -3.15 2.20 4.38
C VAL A 79 -4.02 3.30 4.99
N VAL A 80 -4.45 4.24 4.16
CA VAL A 80 -5.33 5.34 4.56
C VAL A 80 -6.73 5.05 4.06
N PHE A 81 -7.69 4.91 4.98
CA PHE A 81 -9.10 4.67 4.68
C PHE A 81 -9.86 5.99 4.56
N PHE A 82 -10.48 6.23 3.41
CA PHE A 82 -11.27 7.45 3.21
C PHE A 82 -12.69 7.26 3.76
N LYS A 83 -13.12 8.20 4.61
CA LYS A 83 -14.50 8.26 5.10
C LYS A 83 -15.24 9.40 4.42
N TRP A 84 -16.19 9.03 3.57
CA TRP A 84 -17.06 9.98 2.89
C TRP A 84 -18.25 10.34 3.79
N LYS A 85 -18.56 11.64 3.89
CA LYS A 85 -19.80 12.14 4.50
C LYS A 85 -20.94 12.18 3.48
#